data_AF-A0AAN4Z5D5-F1
#
_entry.id   AF-A0AAN4Z5D5-F1
#
_cell.length_a   1.000
_cell.length_b   1.000
_cell.length_c   1.000
_cell.angle_alpha   90.00
_cell.angle_beta   90.00
_cell.angle_gamma   90.00
#
_symmetry.space_group_name_H-M   'P 1'
#
loop_
_entity.id
_entity.type
_entity.pdbx_description
1 polymer ?
#
loop_
_entity_poly.entity_id
_entity_poly.type
_entity_poly.pdbx_seq_one_letter_code
_entity_poly.pdbx_strand_id
1 'polypeptide(L)'
;SVTRFVIMRFATSIILFGFRISTVLCVFSPLTIKQLEEGMLTLSEDGQPVAECIVKDADNLQRKEFCPITPGFGPRSVGCMSLWKGPVLLKQGCYSGQDLSLEDQCRKEACIASDDTKLVSFCCCFGPLCNERYAEA
;
A
#
# COMPACT_ATOMS: atom_id res chain seq x y z
N SER A 1 67.32 -9.78 -43.85
CA SER A 1 66.05 -10.22 -43.27
C SER A 1 65.01 -9.14 -43.50
N VAL A 2 63.85 -9.52 -44.02
CA VAL A 2 62.85 -8.65 -44.65
C VAL A 2 61.97 -7.95 -43.60
N THR A 3 61.72 -6.67 -43.88
CA THR A 3 60.65 -5.75 -43.48
C THR A 3 59.45 -6.36 -42.73
N ARG A 4 59.01 -5.71 -41.64
CA ARG A 4 57.58 -5.57 -41.30
C ARG A 4 57.32 -4.41 -40.33
N PHE A 5 56.76 -3.34 -40.90
CA PHE A 5 55.92 -2.35 -40.22
C PHE A 5 54.60 -3.02 -39.83
N VAL A 6 54.17 -2.91 -38.58
CA VAL A 6 52.75 -2.94 -38.22
C VAL A 6 52.53 -1.90 -37.11
N ILE A 7 52.09 -0.72 -37.53
CA ILE A 7 51.49 0.28 -36.63
C ILE A 7 50.06 -0.21 -36.40
N MET A 8 49.80 -0.80 -35.24
CA MET A 8 48.46 -1.20 -34.82
C MET A 8 47.85 -0.06 -34.02
N ARG A 9 47.09 0.81 -34.70
CA ARG A 9 46.15 1.73 -34.06
C ARG A 9 44.95 0.90 -33.60
N PHE A 10 44.80 0.66 -32.31
CA PHE A 10 43.55 0.16 -31.76
C PHE A 10 42.74 1.30 -31.16
N ALA A 11 41.52 1.36 -31.65
CA ALA A 11 40.49 2.36 -31.43
C ALA A 11 40.19 2.57 -29.94
N THR A 12 40.24 3.84 -29.53
CA THR A 12 39.56 4.38 -28.37
C THR A 12 38.05 4.33 -28.63
N SER A 13 37.35 3.38 -28.02
CA SER A 13 35.89 3.40 -27.89
C SER A 13 35.53 3.27 -26.42
N ILE A 14 35.54 4.40 -25.71
CA ILE A 14 34.94 4.51 -24.39
C ILE A 14 33.44 4.65 -24.61
N ILE A 15 32.70 3.55 -24.51
CA ILE A 15 31.25 3.58 -24.49
C ILE A 15 30.83 4.15 -23.12
N LEU A 16 30.56 5.45 -23.07
CA LEU A 16 29.86 6.08 -21.96
C LEU A 16 28.40 5.61 -22.00
N PHE A 17 28.13 4.43 -21.42
CA PHE A 17 26.77 4.08 -21.02
C PHE A 17 26.38 5.01 -19.88
N GLY A 18 25.68 6.10 -20.22
CA GLY A 18 24.99 6.94 -19.25
C GLY A 18 23.89 6.14 -18.57
N PHE A 19 24.23 5.35 -17.56
CA PHE A 19 23.26 4.81 -16.62
C PHE A 19 22.73 5.99 -15.80
N ARG A 20 21.67 6.62 -16.30
CA ARG A 20 20.78 7.45 -15.49
C ARG A 20 20.08 6.48 -14.53
N ILE A 21 20.71 6.18 -13.40
CA ILE A 21 20.01 5.59 -12.27
C ILE A 21 19.08 6.70 -11.76
N SER A 22 17.89 6.78 -12.31
CA SER A 22 16.79 7.52 -11.69
C SER A 22 16.38 6.73 -10.46
N THR A 23 17.10 6.91 -9.35
CA THR A 23 16.59 6.52 -8.04
C THR A 23 15.36 7.38 -7.78
N VAL A 24 14.18 6.88 -8.16
CA VAL A 24 12.93 7.44 -7.65
C VAL A 24 12.93 7.09 -6.17
N LEU A 25 13.41 8.02 -5.34
CA LEU A 25 13.16 7.95 -3.91
C LEU A 25 11.65 8.12 -3.75
N CYS A 26 10.92 7.03 -3.63
CA CYS A 26 9.52 7.05 -3.21
C CYS A 26 9.52 7.62 -1.79
N VAL A 27 9.32 8.93 -1.68
CA VAL A 27 9.10 9.58 -0.39
C VAL A 27 7.68 9.22 0.03
N PHE A 28 7.56 8.17 0.85
CA PHE A 28 6.29 7.81 1.46
C PHE A 28 5.86 8.90 2.43
N SER A 29 4.55 8.98 2.68
CA SER A 29 4.02 9.96 3.61
C SER A 29 4.41 9.62 5.06
N PRO A 30 4.38 10.60 5.99
CA PRO A 30 4.68 10.35 7.39
C PRO A 30 3.80 9.25 8.01
N LEU A 31 2.51 9.19 7.63
CA LEU A 31 1.60 8.15 8.09
C LEU A 31 2.03 6.77 7.56
N THR A 32 2.31 6.66 6.26
CA THR A 32 2.75 5.39 5.65
C THR A 32 4.05 4.88 6.29
N ILE A 33 5.02 5.77 6.54
CA ILE A 33 6.27 5.40 7.22
C ILE A 33 5.97 4.83 8.60
N LYS A 34 5.18 5.55 9.40
CA LYS A 34 4.79 5.11 10.74
C LYS A 34 4.07 3.75 10.70
N GLN A 35 3.19 3.53 9.72
CA GLN A 35 2.48 2.25 9.59
C GLN A 35 3.41 1.09 9.19
N LEU A 36 4.43 1.34 8.37
CA LEU A 36 5.45 0.35 8.05
C LEU A 36 6.31 0.02 9.28
N GLU A 37 6.74 1.03 10.03
CA GLU A 37 7.54 0.86 11.25
C GLU A 37 6.78 0.06 12.33
N GLU A 38 5.47 0.29 12.43
CA GLU A 38 4.59 -0.43 13.36
C GLU A 38 4.09 -1.78 12.81
N GLY A 39 4.53 -2.22 11.63
CA GLY A 39 4.14 -3.51 11.04
C GLY A 39 2.68 -3.59 10.59
N MET A 40 2.01 -2.44 10.40
CA MET A 40 0.62 -2.36 9.94
C MET A 40 0.48 -2.44 8.42
N LEU A 41 1.54 -2.09 7.69
CA LEU A 41 1.67 -2.31 6.26
C LEU A 41 2.80 -3.31 6.00
N THR A 42 2.69 -4.04 4.91
CA THR A 42 3.80 -4.84 4.35
C THR A 42 4.27 -4.22 3.04
N LEU A 43 5.41 -4.65 2.53
CA LEU A 43 5.89 -4.28 1.21
C LEU A 43 5.48 -5.37 0.20
N SER A 44 4.96 -4.94 -0.94
CA SER A 44 4.77 -5.82 -2.10
C SER A 44 6.13 -6.24 -2.69
N GLU A 45 6.10 -7.16 -3.65
CA GLU A 45 7.29 -7.58 -4.41
C GLU A 45 7.97 -6.39 -5.12
N ASP A 46 7.20 -5.37 -5.51
CA ASP A 46 7.69 -4.14 -6.13
C ASP A 46 8.15 -3.08 -5.12
N GLY A 47 8.18 -3.41 -3.82
CA GLY A 47 8.55 -2.50 -2.75
C GLY A 47 7.50 -1.43 -2.44
N GLN A 48 6.24 -1.62 -2.86
CA GLN A 48 5.15 -0.69 -2.55
C GLN A 48 4.48 -1.05 -1.22
N PRO A 49 4.15 -0.07 -0.37
CA PRO A 49 3.40 -0.34 0.85
C PRO A 49 1.99 -0.82 0.52
N VAL A 50 1.58 -1.92 1.13
CA VAL A 50 0.25 -2.52 0.98
C VAL A 50 -0.33 -2.90 2.34
N ALA A 51 -1.64 -2.68 2.52
CA ALA A 51 -2.38 -3.21 3.66
C ALA A 51 -2.88 -4.62 3.32
N GLU A 52 -2.81 -5.55 4.26
CA GLU A 52 -3.42 -6.88 4.11
C GLU A 52 -4.83 -6.85 4.71
N CYS A 53 -5.86 -7.01 3.88
CA CYS A 53 -7.26 -6.88 4.30
C CYS A 53 -8.08 -8.13 3.97
N ILE A 54 -9.16 -8.37 4.72
CA ILE A 54 -10.20 -9.32 4.33
C ILE A 54 -11.16 -8.67 3.33
N VAL A 55 -11.51 -9.42 2.30
CA VAL A 55 -12.54 -9.09 1.33
C VAL A 55 -13.50 -10.26 1.24
N LYS A 56 -14.80 -9.96 1.27
CA LYS A 56 -15.84 -10.92 0.90
C LYS A 56 -16.32 -10.62 -0.50
N ASP A 57 -16.34 -11.66 -1.33
CA ASP A 57 -16.97 -11.59 -2.64
C ASP A 57 -18.47 -11.84 -2.58
N ALA A 58 -19.11 -11.82 -3.74
CA ALA A 58 -20.55 -12.02 -3.88
C ALA A 58 -21.03 -13.40 -3.39
N ASP A 59 -20.13 -14.39 -3.33
CA ASP A 59 -20.41 -15.75 -2.87
C ASP A 59 -20.17 -15.92 -1.36
N ASN A 60 -19.92 -14.82 -0.64
CA ASN A 60 -19.52 -14.78 0.77
C ASN A 60 -18.20 -15.52 1.08
N LEU A 61 -17.37 -15.80 0.07
CA LEU A 61 -16.06 -16.36 0.31
C LEU A 61 -15.13 -15.26 0.82
N GLN A 62 -14.48 -15.54 1.95
CA GLN A 62 -13.48 -14.66 2.52
C GLN A 62 -12.13 -14.93 1.86
N ARG A 63 -11.51 -13.87 1.36
CA ARG A 63 -10.14 -13.91 0.85
C ARG A 63 -9.33 -12.76 1.41
N LYS A 64 -8.02 -12.93 1.38
CA LYS A 64 -7.06 -11.88 1.67
C LYS A 64 -6.81 -11.07 0.40
N GLU A 65 -6.72 -9.75 0.54
CA GLU A 65 -6.36 -8.82 -0.53
C GLU A 65 -5.24 -7.89 -0.04
N PHE A 66 -4.22 -7.70 -0.87
CA PHE A 66 -3.15 -6.74 -0.62
C PHE A 66 -3.51 -5.41 -1.30
N CYS A 67 -3.82 -4.42 -0.48
CA CYS A 67 -4.35 -3.14 -0.87
C CYS A 67 -3.22 -2.11 -1.02
N PRO A 68 -2.82 -1.72 -2.24
CA PRO A 68 -1.83 -0.65 -2.42
C PRO A 68 -2.41 0.73 -2.10
N ILE A 69 -1.51 1.67 -1.82
CA ILE A 69 -1.89 3.09 -1.74
C ILE A 69 -2.36 3.56 -3.11
N THR A 70 -3.57 4.11 -3.18
CA THR A 70 -4.12 4.63 -4.43
C THR A 70 -3.58 6.03 -4.74
N PRO A 71 -3.23 6.34 -6.00
CA PRO A 71 -2.75 7.67 -6.39
C PRO A 71 -3.84 8.73 -6.17
N GLY A 72 -3.43 9.96 -5.87
CA GLY A 72 -4.34 11.07 -5.66
C GLY A 72 -3.62 12.34 -5.20
N PHE A 73 -4.39 13.37 -4.83
CA PHE A 73 -3.85 14.64 -4.37
C PHE A 73 -3.34 14.56 -2.91
N GLY A 74 -2.10 15.03 -2.71
CA GLY A 74 -1.45 15.12 -1.41
C GLY A 74 -0.88 13.80 -0.88
N PRO A 75 -0.36 13.79 0.36
CA PRO A 75 0.09 12.58 1.06
C PRO A 75 -1.10 11.64 1.33
N ARG A 76 -0.90 10.36 1.06
CA ARG A 76 -1.96 9.34 1.11
C ARG A 76 -1.44 8.06 1.72
N SER A 77 -2.35 7.32 2.31
CA SER A 77 -2.10 5.96 2.79
C SER A 77 -3.29 5.03 2.52
N VAL A 78 -3.25 3.85 3.13
CA VAL A 78 -4.22 2.78 2.99
C VAL A 78 -4.43 2.06 4.33
N GLY A 79 -5.62 1.52 4.50
CA GLY A 79 -6.02 0.62 5.57
C GLY A 79 -7.14 -0.30 5.10
N CYS A 80 -7.76 -1.00 6.03
CA CYS A 80 -8.88 -1.88 5.77
C CYS A 80 -10.20 -1.25 6.25
N MET A 81 -11.32 -1.70 5.71
CA MET A 81 -12.65 -1.28 6.16
C MET A 81 -13.66 -2.41 6.17
N SER A 82 -14.72 -2.19 6.95
CA SER A 82 -15.94 -2.97 6.96
C SER A 82 -17.14 -2.03 6.96
N LEU A 83 -18.18 -2.40 6.21
CA LEU A 83 -19.44 -1.69 6.08
C LEU A 83 -20.58 -2.70 6.25
N TRP A 84 -21.51 -2.46 7.17
CA TRP A 84 -22.62 -3.38 7.46
C TRP A 84 -23.91 -2.65 7.83
N LYS A 85 -25.03 -3.37 7.79
CA LYS A 85 -26.36 -2.91 8.21
C LYS A 85 -27.02 -4.00 9.04
N GLY A 86 -27.10 -3.79 10.36
CA GLY A 86 -27.51 -4.84 11.30
C GLY A 86 -26.60 -6.07 11.17
N PRO A 87 -27.13 -7.29 11.00
CA PRO A 87 -26.30 -8.50 10.84
C PRO A 87 -25.73 -8.66 9.43
N VAL A 88 -26.13 -7.82 8.47
CA VAL A 88 -25.80 -7.98 7.06
C VAL A 88 -24.53 -7.19 6.74
N LEU A 89 -23.46 -7.90 6.42
CA LEU A 89 -22.27 -7.30 5.88
C LEU A 89 -22.53 -6.82 4.44
N LEU A 90 -22.22 -5.55 4.16
CA LEU A 90 -22.38 -4.95 2.83
C LEU A 90 -21.07 -4.95 2.05
N LYS A 91 -19.94 -4.68 2.71
CA LYS A 91 -18.62 -4.64 2.07
C LYS A 91 -17.49 -4.80 3.08
N GLN A 92 -16.41 -5.47 2.67
CA GLN A 92 -15.11 -5.44 3.34
C GLN A 92 -14.02 -5.23 2.29
N GLY A 93 -12.94 -4.55 2.67
CA GLY A 93 -11.74 -4.49 1.86
C GLY A 93 -10.91 -3.25 2.04
N CYS A 94 -10.29 -2.81 0.95
CA CYS A 94 -9.36 -1.68 0.96
C CYS A 94 -10.07 -0.34 1.23
N TYR A 95 -9.43 0.50 2.03
CA TYR A 95 -9.80 1.91 2.22
C TYR A 95 -8.56 2.79 2.10
N SER A 96 -8.49 3.62 1.07
CA SER A 96 -7.36 4.51 0.81
C SER A 96 -7.84 5.95 0.72
N GLY A 97 -7.06 6.86 1.29
CA GLY A 97 -7.44 8.24 1.50
C GLY A 97 -6.24 9.13 1.79
N GLN A 98 -6.49 10.41 2.04
CA GLN A 98 -5.47 11.34 2.52
C GLN A 98 -5.09 11.01 3.97
N ASP A 99 -3.83 11.19 4.33
CA ASP A 99 -3.31 10.81 5.64
C ASP A 99 -4.13 11.35 6.80
N LEU A 100 -4.39 12.67 6.82
CA LEU A 100 -5.14 13.32 7.89
C LEU A 100 -6.54 12.72 8.07
N SER A 101 -7.18 12.35 6.95
CA SER A 101 -8.51 11.73 6.98
C SER A 101 -8.44 10.31 7.52
N LEU A 102 -7.39 9.56 7.20
CA LEU A 102 -7.22 8.18 7.66
C LEU A 102 -6.81 8.14 9.14
N GLU A 103 -5.96 9.06 9.60
CA GLU A 103 -5.59 9.15 11.02
C GLU A 103 -6.79 9.48 11.92
N ASP A 104 -7.70 10.33 11.45
CA ASP A 104 -8.89 10.71 12.20
C ASP A 104 -9.93 9.56 12.24
N GLN A 105 -10.14 8.90 11.11
CA GLN A 105 -11.22 7.91 10.93
C GLN A 105 -10.83 6.49 11.33
N CYS A 106 -9.57 6.09 11.11
CA CYS A 106 -9.16 4.69 11.22
C CYS A 106 -8.49 4.40 12.56
N ARG A 107 -8.87 3.26 13.15
CA ARG A 107 -8.32 2.79 14.43
C ARG A 107 -7.19 1.80 14.20
N LYS A 108 -6.24 1.74 15.13
CA LYS A 108 -5.21 0.70 15.09
C LYS A 108 -5.82 -0.65 15.49
N GLU A 109 -5.54 -1.69 14.73
CA GLU A 109 -5.79 -3.12 14.98
C GLU A 109 -7.25 -3.56 15.13
N ALA A 110 -8.20 -2.63 15.30
CA ALA A 110 -9.60 -2.94 15.52
C ALA A 110 -10.51 -2.14 14.59
N CYS A 111 -11.48 -2.82 13.98
CA CYS A 111 -12.50 -2.17 13.16
C CYS A 111 -13.78 -1.94 13.98
N ILE A 112 -13.88 -0.76 14.60
CA ILE A 112 -15.01 -0.41 15.49
C ILE A 112 -15.72 0.83 14.94
N ALA A 113 -17.02 0.72 14.66
CA ALA A 113 -17.84 1.85 14.26
C ALA A 113 -18.06 2.77 15.46
N SER A 114 -17.83 4.08 15.28
CA SER A 114 -17.92 5.05 16.38
C SER A 114 -19.34 5.54 16.70
N ASP A 115 -20.34 5.16 15.91
CA ASP A 115 -21.71 5.66 16.02
C ASP A 115 -22.70 4.51 15.73
N ASP A 116 -23.38 4.06 16.78
CA ASP A 116 -24.38 2.98 16.79
C ASP A 116 -25.77 3.46 16.34
N THR A 117 -25.97 4.77 16.21
CA THR A 117 -27.26 5.35 15.80
C THR A 117 -27.46 5.34 14.29
N LYS A 118 -26.40 5.05 13.51
CA LYS A 118 -26.45 5.05 12.05
C LYS A 118 -27.13 3.79 11.53
N LEU A 119 -27.95 3.97 10.48
CA LEU A 119 -28.57 2.86 9.75
C LEU A 119 -27.54 1.93 9.10
N VAL A 120 -26.36 2.46 8.79
CA VAL A 120 -25.25 1.73 8.19
C VAL A 120 -24.00 2.04 9.02
N SER A 121 -23.41 0.98 9.54
CA SER A 121 -22.23 1.04 10.37
C SER A 121 -20.98 0.90 9.50
N PHE A 122 -19.97 1.73 9.77
CA PHE A 122 -18.72 1.79 9.03
C PHE A 122 -17.57 1.88 10.02
N CYS A 123 -16.52 1.10 9.76
CA CYS A 123 -15.24 1.26 10.43
C CYS A 123 -14.11 1.15 9.41
N CYS A 124 -13.00 1.82 9.72
CA CYS A 124 -11.73 1.55 9.09
C CYS A 124 -10.65 1.32 10.14
N CYS A 125 -9.63 0.56 9.76
CA CYS A 125 -8.57 0.17 10.66
C CYS A 125 -7.22 0.00 9.95
N PHE A 126 -6.16 0.04 10.74
CA PHE A 126 -4.80 -0.27 10.31
C PHE A 126 -4.33 -1.56 10.96
N GLY A 127 -3.54 -2.35 10.23
CA GLY A 127 -3.00 -3.61 10.73
C GLY A 127 -3.42 -4.81 9.86
N PRO A 128 -2.65 -5.91 9.91
CA PRO A 128 -2.93 -7.09 9.11
C PRO A 128 -4.30 -7.67 9.45
N LEU A 129 -5.17 -7.78 8.44
CA LEU A 129 -6.50 -8.38 8.53
C LEU A 129 -7.40 -7.73 9.61
N CYS A 130 -7.12 -6.49 10.01
CA CYS A 130 -7.81 -5.84 11.13
C CYS A 130 -9.34 -5.71 10.93
N ASN A 131 -9.80 -5.82 9.68
CA ASN A 131 -11.22 -5.76 9.32
C ASN A 131 -11.91 -7.12 9.33
N GLU A 132 -11.22 -8.23 9.62
CA GLU A 132 -11.82 -9.57 9.75
C GLU A 132 -12.97 -9.56 10.77
N ARG A 133 -12.72 -8.90 11.91
CA ARG A 133 -13.70 -8.68 12.97
C ARG A 133 -14.11 -7.21 12.96
N TYR A 134 -15.40 -6.96 12.99
CA TYR A 134 -15.98 -5.63 13.05
C TYR A 134 -17.10 -5.58 14.08
N ALA A 135 -17.24 -4.45 14.76
CA ALA A 135 -18.21 -4.25 15.82
C ALA A 135 -18.64 -2.78 15.93
N GLU A 136 -19.70 -2.56 16.69
CA GLU A 136 -20.09 -1.24 17.21
C GLU A 136 -19.42 -1.02 18.57
N ALA A 137 -19.15 0.25 18.91
CA ALA A 137 -18.46 0.64 20.14
C ALA A 137 -19.31 0.44 21.41
#